data_AF-A0A5P9XQM2-F1
#
_entry.id   AF-A0A5P9XQM2-F1
#
_cell.length_a   1.000
_cell.length_b   1.000
_cell.length_c   1.000
_cell.angle_alpha   90.00
_cell.angle_beta   90.00
_cell.angle_gamma   90.00
#
_symmetry.space_group_name_H-M   'P 1'
#
loop_
_entity.id
_entity.type
_entity.pdbx_description
1 polymer ?
#
loop_
_entity_poly.entity_id
_entity_poly.type
_entity_poly.pdbx_seq_one_letter_code
_entity_poly.pdbx_strand_id
1 'polypeptide(L)' 'MDAREYLLSMLREHDVVVLDFENSAPTPSFADECVGRLAQTLGFGSFKSRIRMANVPSPAKPLIKHVVMRRTREVAVP' A
#
# COMPACT_ATOMS: atom_id res chain seq x y z
N MET A 1 -13.66 -3.66 10.60
CA MET A 1 -13.04 -2.75 9.63
C MET A 1 -11.55 -2.82 9.83
N ASP A 2 -10.84 -3.44 8.90
CA ASP A 2 -9.38 -3.45 8.91
C ASP A 2 -8.81 -2.19 8.22
N ALA A 3 -7.50 -1.97 8.33
CA ALA A 3 -6.85 -0.79 7.77
C ALA A 3 -6.96 -0.74 6.22
N ARG A 4 -7.03 -1.88 5.54
CA ARG A 4 -7.17 -1.95 4.08
C ARG A 4 -8.59 -1.55 3.65
N GLU A 5 -9.61 -2.06 4.34
CA GLU A 5 -11.02 -1.70 4.12
C GLU A 5 -11.24 -0.19 4.31
N TYR A 6 -10.61 0.39 5.34
CA TYR A 6 -10.63 1.84 5.56
C TYR A 6 -9.96 2.62 4.43
N LEU A 7 -8.80 2.18 3.94
CA LEU A 7 -8.14 2.84 2.81
C LEU A 7 -8.96 2.75 1.53
N LEU A 8 -9.62 1.62 1.29
CA LEU A 8 -10.52 1.46 0.14
C LEU A 8 -11.78 2.35 0.26
N SER A 9 -12.32 2.58 1.45
CA SER A 9 -13.39 3.58 1.62
C SER A 9 -12.90 4.99 1.35
N MET A 10 -11.71 5.36 1.84
CA MET A 10 -11.12 6.68 1.57
C MET A 10 -10.90 6.91 0.07
N LEU A 11 -10.49 5.89 -0.67
CA LEU A 11 -10.35 5.96 -2.14
C LEU A 11 -11.67 6.02 -2.90
N ARG A 12 -12.83 5.88 -2.27
CA ARG A 12 -14.12 6.17 -2.92
C ARG A 12 -14.47 7.65 -2.86
N GLU A 13 -13.99 8.34 -1.83
CA GLU A 13 -14.28 9.75 -1.56
C GLU A 13 -13.14 10.67 -2.00
N HIS A 14 -11.93 10.14 -2.14
CA HIS A 14 -10.73 10.89 -2.48
C HIS A 14 -9.93 10.22 -3.61
N ASP A 15 -9.38 11.04 -4.50
CA ASP A 15 -8.54 10.57 -5.60
C ASP A 15 -7.20 10.02 -5.11
N VAL A 16 -6.64 10.65 -4.08
CA VAL A 16 -5.31 10.35 -3.53
C VAL A 16 -5.39 10.20 -2.02
N VAL A 17 -4.74 9.15 -1.49
CA VAL A 17 -4.57 8.91 -0.06
C VAL A 17 -3.08 8.92 0.29
N VAL A 18 -2.76 9.58 1.39
CA VAL A 18 -1.39 9.63 1.95
C VAL A 18 -1.31 8.66 3.13
N LEU A 19 -0.40 7.69 3.04
CA LEU A 19 0.01 6.85 4.14
C LEU A 19 1.19 7.51 4.85
N ASP A 20 0.95 8.03 6.04
CA ASP A 20 2.00 8.63 6.85
C ASP A 20 2.60 7.60 7.81
N PHE A 21 3.92 7.45 7.74
CA PHE A 21 4.70 6.54 8.59
C PHE A 21 5.50 7.29 9.66
N GLU A 22 5.13 8.54 9.96
CA GLU A 22 5.77 9.30 11.03
C GLU A 22 5.76 8.52 12.35
N ASN A 23 6.92 8.44 13.00
CA ASN A 23 7.14 7.73 14.26
C ASN A 23 6.84 6.21 14.24
N SER A 24 6.66 5.59 13.07
CA SER A 24 6.34 4.16 12.97
C SER A 24 7.07 3.47 11.81
N ALA A 25 7.74 2.36 12.13
CA ALA A 25 8.28 1.46 11.11
C ALA A 25 7.27 0.34 10.84
N PRO A 26 6.79 0.17 9.59
CA PRO A 26 5.85 -0.89 9.27
C PRO A 26 6.52 -2.26 9.45
N THR A 27 5.82 -3.16 10.12
CA THR A 27 6.23 -4.57 10.19
C THR A 27 6.04 -5.26 8.83
N PRO A 28 6.72 -6.40 8.58
CA PRO A 28 6.53 -7.16 7.34
C PRO A 28 5.07 -7.57 7.09
N SER A 29 4.35 -8.01 8.13
CA SER A 29 2.94 -8.37 8.01
C SER A 29 2.04 -7.18 7.69
N PHE A 30 2.29 -6.02 8.32
CA PHE A 30 1.56 -4.80 8.01
C PHE A 30 1.84 -4.32 6.59
N ALA A 31 3.10 -4.29 6.17
CA ALA A 31 3.47 -3.88 4.82
C ALA A 31 2.80 -4.77 3.77
N ASP A 32 2.78 -6.08 3.98
CA ASP A 32 2.16 -7.01 3.04
C ASP A 32 0.62 -6.86 3.01
N GLU A 33 -0.04 -6.78 4.18
CA GLU A 33 -1.51 -6.72 4.27
C GLU A 33 -2.08 -5.34 3.90
N CYS A 34 -1.49 -4.24 4.39
CA CYS A 34 -2.00 -2.90 4.11
C CYS A 34 -1.50 -2.32 2.80
N VAL A 35 -0.23 -2.56 2.44
CA VAL A 35 0.38 -1.93 1.26
C VAL A 35 0.40 -2.89 0.07
N GLY A 36 0.85 -4.13 0.30
CA GLY A 36 0.92 -5.16 -0.72
C GLY A 36 -0.45 -5.55 -1.26
N ARG A 37 -1.40 -5.95 -0.40
CA ARG A 37 -2.76 -6.30 -0.84
C ARG A 37 -3.50 -5.10 -1.43
N LEU A 38 -3.32 -3.90 -0.90
CA LEU A 38 -3.91 -2.70 -1.51
C LEU A 38 -3.37 -2.47 -2.93
N ALA A 39 -2.06 -2.65 -3.14
CA ALA A 39 -1.47 -2.59 -4.47
C ALA A 39 -1.99 -3.69 -5.41
N GLN A 40 -2.25 -4.90 -4.88
CA GLN A 40 -2.90 -5.98 -5.62
C GLN A 40 -4.32 -5.61 -6.04
N THR A 41 -5.13 -5.10 -5.11
CA THR A 41 -6.53 -4.72 -5.35
C THR A 41 -6.67 -3.57 -6.35
N LEU A 42 -5.81 -2.55 -6.26
CA LEU A 42 -5.88 -1.39 -7.15
C LEU A 42 -5.19 -1.62 -8.51
N GLY A 43 -4.25 -2.56 -8.55
CA GLY A 43 -3.27 -2.67 -9.63
C GLY A 43 -2.14 -1.63 -9.49
N PHE A 44 -0.97 -1.95 -10.05
CA PHE A 44 0.25 -1.16 -9.85
C PHE A 44 0.12 0.30 -10.32
N GLY A 45 -0.51 0.53 -11.48
CA GLY A 45 -0.69 1.88 -12.04
C GLY A 45 -1.54 2.77 -11.13
N SER A 46 -2.72 2.30 -10.76
CA SER A 46 -3.64 3.01 -9.85
C SER A 46 -3.04 3.19 -8.47
N PHE A 47 -2.35 2.17 -7.93
CA PHE A 47 -1.66 2.29 -6.65
C PHE A 47 -0.62 3.41 -6.68
N LYS A 48 0.19 3.49 -7.74
CA LYS A 48 1.22 4.53 -7.89
C LYS A 48 0.64 5.94 -8.10
N SER A 49 -0.51 6.08 -8.74
CA SER A 49 -1.15 7.38 -8.94
C SER A 49 -1.93 7.85 -7.72
N ARG A 50 -2.55 6.93 -6.98
CA ARG A 50 -3.52 7.22 -5.91
C ARG A 50 -2.98 7.07 -4.50
N ILE A 51 -1.87 6.35 -4.29
CA ILE A 51 -1.25 6.19 -2.97
C ILE A 51 0.05 6.98 -2.91
N ARG A 52 0.16 7.84 -1.91
CA ARG A 52 1.39 8.52 -1.52
C ARG A 52 1.85 7.99 -0.19
N MET A 53 3.17 7.94 0.01
CA MET A 53 3.75 7.53 1.28
C MET A 53 4.62 8.65 1.79
N ALA A 54 4.32 9.14 2.99
CA ALA A 54 5.08 10.17 3.68
C ALA A 54 5.89 9.54 4.83
N ASN A 55 7.03 10.15 5.16
CA ASN A 55 7.84 9.78 6.34
C ASN A 55 8.26 8.31 6.44
N VAL A 56 8.34 7.59 5.31
CA VAL A 56 8.77 6.19 5.30
C VAL A 56 10.20 6.06 5.80
N PRO A 57 10.46 5.32 6.89
CA PRO A 57 11.81 5.08 7.37
C PRO A 57 12.68 4.45 6.27
N SER A 58 13.90 4.93 6.08
CA SER A 58 14.86 4.38 5.10
C SER A 58 14.95 2.85 5.10
N PRO A 59 15.04 2.13 6.25
CA PRO A 59 15.09 0.67 6.25
C PRO A 59 13.79 -0.01 5.82
N ALA A 60 12.64 0.67 5.85
CA ALA A 60 11.35 0.12 5.45
C ALA A 60 11.08 0.23 3.93
N LYS A 61 11.79 1.13 3.22
CA LYS A 61 11.60 1.33 1.77
C LYS A 61 11.81 0.05 0.95
N PRO A 62 12.86 -0.77 1.19
CA PRO A 62 13.03 -2.04 0.47
C PRO A 62 11.89 -3.04 0.72
N LEU A 63 11.42 -3.13 1.97
CA LEU A 63 10.29 -3.98 2.35
C LEU A 63 9.02 -3.58 1.60
N ILE A 64 8.66 -2.30 1.62
CA ILE A 64 7.49 -1.77 0.92
C ILE A 64 7.58 -2.04 -0.58
N LYS A 65 8.74 -1.77 -1.19
CA LYS A 65 8.96 -2.04 -2.62
C LYS A 65 8.80 -3.52 -2.92
N HIS A 66 9.34 -4.39 -2.07
CA HIS A 66 9.25 -5.84 -2.23
C HIS A 66 7.79 -6.32 -2.21
N VAL A 67 7.01 -5.95 -1.19
CA VAL A 67 5.62 -6.43 -1.06
C VAL A 67 4.73 -5.90 -2.18
N VAL A 68 4.88 -4.63 -2.58
CA VAL A 68 4.13 -4.05 -3.72
C VAL A 68 4.44 -4.83 -4.99
N MET A 69 5.71 -4.98 -5.35
CA MET A 69 6.12 -5.66 -6.58
C MET A 69 5.69 -7.12 -6.60
N ARG A 70 5.83 -7.83 -5.47
CA ARG A 70 5.40 -9.22 -5.33
C ARG A 70 3.89 -9.34 -5.55
N ARG A 71 3.09 -8.59 -4.79
CA ARG A 71 1.63 -8.69 -4.79
C ARG A 71 0.99 -8.23 -6.10
N THR A 72 1.55 -7.23 -6.77
CA THR A 72 1.06 -6.81 -8.10
C THR A 72 1.34 -7.82 -9.20
N ARG A 73 2.33 -8.71 -9.02
CA ARG A 73 2.61 -9.82 -9.95
C ARG A 73 1.76 -11.05 -9.69
N GLU A 74 1.28 -11.23 -8.46
CA GLU A 74 0.33 -12.28 -8.07
C GLU A 74 -1.08 -12.01 -8.60
N VAL A 75 -1.32 -10.88 -9.26
CA VAL A 75 -2.53 -10.67 -10.07
C VAL A 75 -2.43 -11.58 -11.29
N ALA A 76 -2.85 -12.83 -11.12
CA ALA A 76 -3.31 -13.64 -12.25
C ALA A 76 -4.47 -12.89 -12.90
N VAL A 77 -4.39 -12.78 -14.23
CA VAL A 77 -5.43 -12.31 -15.14
C VAL A 77 -6.78 -12.96 -14.75
N PRO A 78 -7.92 -12.24 -14.86
CA PRO A 78 -9.26 -12.80 -14.63
C PRO A 78 -9.50 -14.14 -15.34
#